data_AF-A0A1Y3GBR4-F1
#
_entry.id   AF-A0A1Y3GBR4-F1
#
_cell.length_a   1.000
_cell.length_b   1.000
_cell.length_c   1.000
_cell.angle_alpha   90.00
_cell.angle_beta   90.00
_cell.angle_gamma   90.00
#
_symmetry.space_group_name_H-M   'P 1'
#
loop_
_entity.id
_entity.type
_entity.pdbx_description
1 polymer ?
#
loop_
_entity_poly.entity_id
_entity_poly.type
_entity_poly.pdbx_seq_one_letter_code
_entity_poly.pdbx_strand_id
1 'polypeptide(L)'
;MLRKMLSWDKPQWTLFIVALFLIIQFLIGRTPAEDHIIALLSALITAKAAIFAIIFSVTFLGVKSLTKYSIKLNWIFSENPELKKMTWIFCLAIFIDVIIILGTDLYSEFIISLLTLLAVLLTIAFIWSVYDYTKNSLWRITPIGILKSHENKSIDSYIDEIKANSNEDMGFHPLDGLYEMMMSSLSSKEISTTKNAIKTYKKIVNDILYSQKSDDELIEEIFKANHLKRITIYSDYSEELELARNSIDSIYEIGEIGIETNNKITKESFKILDEVFKELREANPNTITIKHCLNRKNDLLKKAARDNQQSCINKLLYSDIQIEKLYKLRRQTEKPWIYKEILIDYLSVLETVQENFLKNNKDEILKTGKQKFKKPIPNSKLPKTIETAIEIHEAIFGLTIYSMRYIDSGSEPPVDWGNFTKFWKRISVQASKHPNYAEPIFESLIETTYILHIMNETGKIDEDTYNIWVYNISRIKKELKEAQVTSEPDLISKTIKQIKKRDNKKYNKYIKYQPKLEKTTHGIIFGREWGRPINLESWIVKIEKKINKRYEEIK
;
A
#
# COMPACT_ATOMS: atom_id res chain seq x y z
N MET A 1 1.92 -52.87 -21.92
CA MET A 1 3.21 -52.52 -21.29
C MET A 1 4.26 -52.06 -22.32
N LEU A 2 4.48 -52.80 -23.42
CA LEU A 2 5.31 -52.36 -24.56
C LEU A 2 4.82 -51.11 -25.32
N ARG A 3 3.50 -50.86 -25.37
CA ARG A 3 2.93 -49.62 -25.96
C ARG A 3 3.14 -48.35 -25.13
N LYS A 4 3.48 -48.49 -23.84
CA LYS A 4 3.93 -47.38 -22.96
C LYS A 4 5.46 -47.21 -22.97
N MET A 5 6.20 -48.16 -23.55
CA MET A 5 7.65 -48.04 -23.79
C MET A 5 7.99 -47.36 -25.12
N LEU A 6 7.02 -47.24 -26.04
CA LEU A 6 7.19 -46.63 -27.37
C LEU A 6 6.55 -45.24 -27.52
N SER A 7 6.23 -44.54 -26.42
CA SER A 7 5.92 -43.11 -26.50
C SER A 7 7.23 -42.34 -26.68
N TRP A 8 7.35 -41.64 -27.81
CA TRP A 8 8.46 -40.81 -28.30
C TRP A 8 8.92 -39.64 -27.39
N ASP A 9 8.68 -39.71 -26.08
CA ASP A 9 8.94 -38.61 -25.14
C ASP A 9 10.32 -38.64 -24.48
N LYS A 10 11.19 -39.60 -24.83
CA LYS A 10 12.51 -39.72 -24.19
C LYS A 10 13.63 -39.92 -25.21
N PRO A 11 14.27 -38.84 -25.72
CA PRO A 11 15.57 -38.91 -26.40
C PRO A 11 16.68 -39.59 -25.57
N GLN A 12 16.38 -39.91 -24.31
CA GLN A 12 17.20 -40.64 -23.36
C GLN A 12 17.52 -42.07 -23.82
N TRP A 13 16.57 -42.74 -24.52
CA TRP A 13 16.77 -44.13 -24.95
C TRP A 13 17.70 -44.26 -26.15
N THR A 14 17.63 -43.34 -27.11
CA THR A 14 18.51 -43.38 -28.29
C THR A 14 19.96 -43.08 -27.91
N LEU A 15 20.20 -42.09 -27.05
CA LEU A 15 21.53 -41.80 -26.52
C LEU A 15 22.09 -42.96 -25.68
N PHE A 16 21.25 -43.60 -24.87
CA PHE A 16 21.65 -44.78 -24.08
C PHE A 16 21.99 -45.98 -24.97
N ILE A 17 21.19 -46.25 -26.01
CA ILE A 17 21.45 -47.35 -26.97
C ILE A 17 22.74 -47.11 -27.74
N VAL A 18 23.02 -45.86 -28.16
CA VAL A 18 24.27 -45.50 -28.84
C VAL A 18 25.48 -45.63 -27.90
N ALA A 19 25.38 -45.14 -26.66
CA ALA A 19 26.42 -45.31 -25.65
C ALA A 19 26.71 -46.79 -25.36
N LEU A 20 25.65 -47.60 -25.18
CA LEU A 20 25.75 -49.03 -24.93
C LEU A 20 26.39 -49.76 -26.12
N PHE A 21 26.00 -49.43 -27.34
CA PHE A 21 26.58 -50.01 -28.55
C PHE A 21 28.08 -49.68 -28.68
N LEU A 22 28.48 -48.46 -28.34
CA LEU A 22 29.89 -48.05 -28.37
C LEU A 22 30.71 -48.70 -27.25
N ILE A 23 30.15 -48.86 -26.05
CA ILE A 23 30.78 -49.62 -24.96
C ILE A 23 30.96 -51.09 -25.36
N ILE A 24 29.97 -51.68 -26.03
CA ILE A 24 30.05 -53.05 -26.55
C ILE A 24 31.15 -53.16 -27.63
N GLN A 25 31.24 -52.21 -28.57
CA GLN A 25 32.31 -52.19 -29.58
C GLN A 25 33.70 -52.04 -28.95
N PHE A 26 33.84 -51.22 -27.91
CA PHE A 26 35.07 -51.07 -27.14
C PHE A 26 35.46 -52.39 -26.43
N LEU A 27 34.50 -53.08 -25.81
CA LEU A 27 34.71 -54.38 -25.17
C LEU A 27 35.08 -55.50 -26.15
N ILE A 28 34.70 -55.38 -27.43
CA ILE A 28 35.05 -56.34 -28.50
C ILE A 28 36.50 -56.17 -28.98
N GLY A 29 37.22 -55.13 -28.54
CA GLY A 29 38.68 -55.01 -28.72
C GLY A 29 39.13 -54.67 -30.14
N ARG A 30 38.24 -54.14 -30.99
CA ARG A 30 38.64 -53.59 -32.30
C ARG A 30 39.10 -52.15 -32.13
N THR A 31 40.40 -51.91 -32.23
CA THR A 31 40.97 -50.57 -32.32
C THR A 31 40.73 -50.03 -33.73
N PRO A 32 40.00 -48.91 -33.90
CA PRO A 32 39.87 -48.27 -35.20
C PRO A 32 41.22 -47.71 -35.66
N ALA A 33 41.48 -47.70 -36.97
CA ALA A 33 42.71 -47.13 -37.50
C ALA A 33 42.85 -45.65 -37.10
N GLU A 34 44.08 -45.20 -36.89
CA GLU A 34 44.40 -43.85 -36.40
C GLU A 34 43.76 -42.73 -37.23
N ASP A 35 43.81 -42.84 -38.56
CA ASP A 35 43.17 -41.90 -39.48
C ASP A 35 41.65 -41.75 -39.23
N HIS A 36 40.98 -42.86 -38.86
CA HIS A 36 39.56 -42.84 -38.55
C HIS A 36 39.27 -42.18 -37.20
N ILE A 37 40.16 -42.30 -36.22
CA ILE A 37 40.05 -41.65 -34.91
C ILE A 37 40.21 -40.13 -35.05
N ILE A 38 41.24 -39.69 -35.78
CA ILE A 38 41.48 -38.27 -36.04
C ILE A 38 40.30 -37.65 -36.80
N ALA A 39 39.79 -38.33 -37.83
CA ALA A 39 38.62 -37.88 -38.58
C ALA A 39 37.36 -37.79 -37.70
N LEU A 40 37.10 -38.79 -36.86
CA LEU A 40 35.97 -38.81 -35.94
C LEU A 40 36.05 -37.67 -34.91
N LEU A 41 37.20 -37.50 -34.24
CA LEU A 41 37.39 -36.46 -33.23
C LEU A 41 37.31 -35.06 -33.82
N SER A 42 37.90 -34.84 -35.00
CA SER A 42 37.78 -33.56 -35.72
C SER A 42 36.33 -33.25 -36.08
N ALA A 43 35.57 -34.25 -36.52
CA ALA A 43 34.14 -34.11 -36.78
C ALA A 43 33.35 -33.80 -35.49
N LEU A 44 33.67 -34.46 -34.38
CA LEU A 44 33.05 -34.22 -33.07
C LEU A 44 33.32 -32.81 -32.55
N ILE A 45 34.57 -32.32 -32.63
CA ILE A 45 34.92 -30.94 -32.25
C ILE A 45 34.09 -29.95 -33.07
N THR A 46 34.06 -30.13 -34.39
CA THR A 46 33.33 -29.24 -35.30
C THR A 46 31.84 -29.25 -34.99
N ALA A 47 31.25 -30.42 -34.76
CA ALA A 47 29.84 -30.56 -34.40
C ALA A 47 29.51 -29.94 -33.03
N LYS A 48 30.33 -30.20 -31.99
CA LYS A 48 30.17 -29.61 -30.65
C LYS A 48 30.23 -28.08 -30.72
N ALA A 49 31.22 -27.54 -31.44
CA ALA A 49 31.39 -26.10 -31.60
C ALA A 49 30.20 -25.46 -32.35
N ALA A 50 29.73 -26.07 -33.43
CA ALA A 50 28.56 -25.59 -34.18
C ALA A 50 27.28 -25.60 -33.32
N ILE A 51 27.02 -26.69 -32.58
CA ILE A 51 25.87 -26.78 -31.68
C ILE A 51 25.95 -25.72 -30.58
N PHE A 52 27.12 -25.55 -29.95
CA PHE A 52 27.31 -24.53 -28.92
C PHE A 52 27.09 -23.12 -29.46
N ALA A 53 27.61 -22.82 -30.65
CA ALA A 53 27.41 -21.53 -31.31
C ALA A 53 25.93 -21.23 -31.61
N ILE A 54 25.17 -22.23 -32.10
CA ILE A 54 23.73 -22.10 -32.35
C ILE A 54 23.00 -21.77 -31.04
N ILE A 55 23.27 -22.52 -29.96
CA ILE A 55 22.61 -22.30 -28.66
C ILE A 55 22.95 -20.93 -28.12
N PHE A 56 24.22 -20.52 -28.19
CA PHE A 56 24.63 -19.19 -27.76
C PHE A 56 23.89 -18.10 -28.54
N SER A 57 23.73 -18.27 -29.86
CA SER A 57 22.94 -17.37 -30.70
C SER A 57 21.46 -17.34 -30.31
N VAL A 58 20.84 -18.50 -30.07
CA VAL A 58 19.42 -18.60 -29.65
C VAL A 58 19.22 -18.01 -28.26
N THR A 59 20.14 -18.25 -27.32
CA THR A 59 20.12 -17.63 -25.99
C THR A 59 20.23 -16.12 -26.10
N PHE A 60 21.15 -15.61 -26.91
CA PHE A 60 21.29 -14.17 -27.12
C PHE A 60 20.03 -13.55 -27.74
N LEU A 61 19.39 -14.24 -28.69
CA LEU A 61 18.08 -13.83 -29.23
C LEU A 61 16.98 -13.91 -28.16
N GLY A 62 16.99 -14.92 -27.29
CA GLY A 62 16.06 -15.06 -26.17
C GLY A 62 16.20 -13.94 -25.14
N VAL A 63 17.44 -13.57 -24.80
CA VAL A 63 17.76 -12.39 -23.97
C VAL A 63 17.23 -11.12 -24.63
N LYS A 64 17.44 -10.94 -25.94
CA LYS A 64 16.83 -9.85 -26.70
C LYS A 64 15.31 -9.89 -26.68
N SER A 65 14.68 -11.05 -26.71
CA SER A 65 13.22 -11.16 -26.58
C SER A 65 12.75 -10.69 -25.20
N LEU A 66 13.48 -11.01 -24.13
CA LEU A 66 13.20 -10.49 -22.78
C LEU A 66 13.40 -8.98 -22.66
N THR A 67 14.22 -8.35 -23.49
CA THR A 67 14.31 -6.88 -23.52
C THR A 67 12.99 -6.20 -23.89
N LYS A 68 12.03 -6.94 -24.49
CA LYS A 68 10.64 -6.48 -24.64
C LYS A 68 10.02 -6.15 -23.27
N TYR A 69 10.33 -6.95 -22.25
CA TYR A 69 9.82 -6.79 -20.89
C TYR A 69 10.76 -5.95 -20.02
N SER A 70 12.06 -6.22 -20.03
CA SER A 70 13.07 -5.45 -19.28
C SER A 70 14.50 -5.90 -19.61
N ILE A 71 15.42 -4.94 -19.79
CA ILE A 71 16.88 -5.21 -19.89
C ILE A 71 17.42 -5.70 -18.54
N LYS A 72 16.75 -5.35 -17.44
CA LYS A 72 17.14 -5.67 -16.07
C LYS A 72 16.92 -7.14 -15.70
N LEU A 73 16.23 -7.91 -16.54
CA LEU A 73 16.00 -9.35 -16.34
C LEU A 73 17.13 -10.24 -16.88
N ASN A 74 18.22 -9.65 -17.39
CA ASN A 74 19.36 -10.40 -17.94
C ASN A 74 20.01 -11.37 -16.92
N TRP A 75 19.90 -11.06 -15.62
CA TRP A 75 20.44 -11.91 -14.55
C TRP A 75 19.83 -13.32 -14.54
N ILE A 76 18.58 -13.47 -14.99
CA ILE A 76 17.87 -14.76 -15.12
C ILE A 76 18.65 -15.74 -16.01
N PHE A 77 19.44 -15.23 -16.96
CA PHE A 77 20.29 -16.06 -17.82
C PHE A 77 21.75 -16.11 -17.37
N SER A 78 22.34 -14.99 -16.91
CA SER A 78 23.77 -14.97 -16.54
C SER A 78 24.07 -15.75 -15.26
N GLU A 79 23.12 -15.78 -14.33
CA GLU A 79 23.28 -16.51 -13.05
C GLU A 79 22.76 -17.95 -13.13
N ASN A 80 22.33 -18.41 -14.30
CA ASN A 80 21.78 -19.75 -14.45
C ASN A 80 22.90 -20.81 -14.26
N PRO A 81 22.80 -21.69 -13.23
CA PRO A 81 23.82 -22.71 -12.99
C PRO A 81 23.93 -23.70 -14.15
N GLU A 82 22.85 -23.95 -14.89
CA GLU A 82 22.86 -24.88 -16.02
C GLU A 82 23.68 -24.35 -17.20
N LEU A 83 23.72 -23.02 -17.40
CA LEU A 83 24.60 -22.41 -18.42
C LEU A 83 26.07 -22.65 -18.06
N LYS A 84 26.45 -22.37 -16.81
CA LYS A 84 27.83 -22.57 -16.32
C LYS A 84 28.24 -24.04 -16.47
N LYS A 85 27.37 -24.97 -16.06
CA LYS A 85 27.61 -26.41 -16.19
C LYS A 85 27.76 -26.85 -17.64
N MET A 86 26.89 -26.39 -18.55
CA MET A 86 26.97 -26.70 -19.97
C MET A 86 28.28 -26.20 -20.58
N THR A 87 28.68 -24.95 -20.30
CA THR A 87 29.94 -24.38 -20.78
C THR A 87 31.15 -25.15 -20.25
N TRP A 88 31.14 -25.56 -18.97
CA TRP A 88 32.20 -26.39 -18.41
C TRP A 88 32.33 -27.76 -19.10
N ILE A 89 31.21 -28.47 -19.29
CA ILE A 89 31.19 -29.77 -19.99
C ILE A 89 31.68 -29.60 -21.43
N PHE A 90 31.28 -28.53 -22.11
CA PHE A 90 31.73 -28.20 -23.47
C PHE A 90 33.24 -27.99 -23.55
N CYS A 91 33.79 -27.11 -22.71
CA CYS A 91 35.23 -26.83 -22.68
C CYS A 91 36.04 -28.10 -22.38
N LEU A 92 35.58 -28.90 -21.41
CA LEU A 92 36.24 -30.16 -21.05
C LEU A 92 36.16 -31.20 -22.18
N ALA A 93 35.02 -31.28 -22.88
CA ALA A 93 34.84 -32.18 -24.02
C ALA A 93 35.78 -31.82 -25.19
N ILE A 94 35.90 -30.54 -25.55
CA ILE A 94 36.83 -30.10 -26.61
C ILE A 94 38.28 -30.31 -26.17
N PHE A 95 38.61 -29.97 -24.93
CA PHE A 95 39.97 -30.11 -24.41
C PHE A 95 40.47 -31.56 -24.50
N ILE A 96 39.61 -32.52 -24.13
CA ILE A 96 39.93 -33.95 -24.24
C ILE A 96 40.07 -34.37 -25.70
N ASP A 97 39.18 -33.94 -26.60
CA ASP A 97 39.30 -34.27 -28.03
C ASP A 97 40.65 -33.77 -28.60
N VAL A 98 41.07 -32.55 -28.26
CA VAL A 98 42.33 -31.96 -28.71
C VAL A 98 43.55 -32.70 -28.13
N ILE A 99 43.51 -33.09 -26.86
CA ILE A 99 44.59 -33.89 -26.24
C ILE A 99 44.76 -35.23 -26.96
N ILE A 100 43.65 -35.89 -27.33
CA ILE A 100 43.72 -37.16 -28.03
C ILE A 100 44.36 -36.97 -29.40
N ILE A 101 43.92 -35.96 -30.16
CA ILE A 101 44.47 -35.65 -31.50
C ILE A 101 45.97 -35.33 -31.42
N LEU A 102 46.42 -34.54 -30.44
CA LEU A 102 47.84 -34.17 -30.30
C LEU A 102 48.71 -35.31 -29.76
N GLY A 103 48.12 -36.30 -29.11
CA GLY A 103 48.83 -37.38 -28.43
C GLY A 103 48.74 -38.73 -29.13
N THR A 104 48.17 -38.83 -30.33
CA THR A 104 47.99 -40.11 -31.03
C THR A 104 49.32 -40.85 -31.22
N ASP A 105 50.40 -40.12 -31.54
CA ASP A 105 51.75 -40.68 -31.71
C ASP A 105 52.44 -41.09 -30.39
N LEU A 106 51.96 -40.59 -29.25
CA LEU A 106 52.63 -40.72 -27.95
C LEU A 106 52.00 -41.77 -27.04
N TYR A 107 50.74 -42.15 -27.29
CA TYR A 107 49.98 -43.04 -26.41
C TYR A 107 49.84 -44.45 -26.99
N SER A 108 49.83 -45.45 -26.12
CA SER A 108 49.48 -46.82 -26.54
C SER A 108 48.05 -46.90 -27.06
N GLU A 109 47.78 -47.83 -27.98
CA GLU A 109 46.45 -48.06 -28.56
C GLU A 109 45.34 -48.24 -27.51
N PHE A 110 45.64 -48.89 -26.38
CA PHE A 110 44.71 -49.06 -25.27
C PHE A 110 44.27 -47.73 -24.65
N ILE A 111 45.22 -46.82 -24.43
CA ILE A 111 44.97 -45.48 -23.87
C ILE A 111 44.16 -44.64 -24.85
N ILE A 112 44.50 -44.69 -26.15
CA ILE A 112 43.77 -43.96 -27.20
C ILE A 112 42.32 -44.44 -27.26
N SER A 113 42.09 -45.75 -27.23
CA SER A 113 40.74 -46.32 -27.25
C SER A 113 39.93 -45.89 -26.02
N LEU A 114 40.53 -45.91 -24.83
CA LEU A 114 39.87 -45.48 -23.59
C LEU A 114 39.51 -44.00 -23.61
N LEU A 115 40.44 -43.14 -24.06
CA LEU A 115 40.20 -41.70 -24.18
C LEU A 115 39.16 -41.39 -25.27
N THR A 116 39.14 -42.15 -26.36
CA THR A 116 38.12 -42.02 -27.41
C THR A 116 36.73 -42.37 -26.87
N LEU A 117 36.61 -43.44 -26.07
CA LEU A 117 35.35 -43.77 -25.40
C LEU A 117 34.91 -42.64 -24.46
N LEU A 118 35.85 -42.08 -23.67
CA LEU A 118 35.57 -40.94 -22.80
C LEU A 118 35.11 -39.71 -23.58
N ALA A 119 35.75 -39.40 -24.72
CA ALA A 119 35.37 -38.30 -25.61
C ALA A 119 33.94 -38.46 -26.15
N VAL A 120 33.53 -39.68 -26.51
CA VAL A 120 32.15 -39.94 -26.95
C VAL A 120 31.16 -39.81 -25.80
N LEU A 121 31.47 -40.35 -24.61
CA LEU A 121 30.62 -40.19 -23.42
C LEU A 121 30.44 -38.71 -23.04
N LEU A 122 31.51 -37.92 -23.11
CA LEU A 122 31.45 -36.47 -22.88
C LEU A 122 30.64 -35.75 -23.95
N THR A 123 30.68 -36.22 -25.20
CA THR A 123 29.80 -35.70 -26.26
C THR A 123 28.34 -35.92 -25.93
N ILE A 124 27.98 -37.12 -25.45
CA ILE A 124 26.62 -37.44 -25.04
C ILE A 124 26.20 -36.59 -23.84
N ALA A 125 27.10 -36.43 -22.85
CA ALA A 125 26.86 -35.57 -21.69
C ALA A 125 26.68 -34.10 -22.09
N PHE A 126 27.45 -33.61 -23.08
CA PHE A 126 27.31 -32.27 -23.63
C PHE A 126 25.95 -32.08 -24.32
N ILE A 127 25.58 -32.99 -25.23
CA ILE A 127 24.27 -32.96 -25.90
C ILE A 127 23.12 -32.98 -24.89
N TRP A 128 23.27 -33.78 -23.83
CA TRP A 128 22.29 -33.81 -22.74
C TRP A 128 22.19 -32.48 -22.01
N SER A 129 23.32 -31.89 -21.63
CA SER A 129 23.38 -30.60 -20.94
C SER A 129 22.78 -29.49 -21.81
N VAL A 130 23.02 -29.53 -23.11
CA VAL A 130 22.42 -28.65 -24.12
C VAL A 130 20.90 -28.77 -24.13
N TYR A 131 20.38 -30.00 -24.16
CA TYR A 131 18.94 -30.25 -24.19
C TYR A 131 18.26 -29.71 -22.92
N ASP A 132 18.82 -30.02 -21.75
CA ASP A 132 18.28 -29.57 -20.47
C ASP A 132 18.34 -28.04 -20.35
N TYR A 133 19.46 -27.43 -20.73
CA TYR A 133 19.62 -25.98 -20.77
C TYR A 133 18.59 -25.31 -21.71
N THR A 134 18.39 -25.86 -22.91
CA THR A 134 17.46 -25.29 -23.90
C THR A 134 16.02 -25.37 -23.38
N LYS A 135 15.61 -26.51 -22.82
CA LYS A 135 14.29 -26.69 -22.23
C LYS A 135 14.04 -25.71 -21.08
N ASN A 136 15.00 -25.58 -20.18
CA ASN A 136 14.89 -24.69 -19.02
C ASN A 136 14.93 -23.21 -19.42
N SER A 137 15.75 -22.85 -20.42
CA SER A 137 15.87 -21.49 -20.93
C SER A 137 14.62 -21.03 -21.67
N LEU A 138 14.05 -21.88 -22.54
CA LEU A 138 12.78 -21.59 -23.22
C LEU A 138 11.65 -21.34 -22.22
N TRP A 139 11.60 -22.14 -21.14
CA TRP A 139 10.62 -21.93 -20.08
C TRP A 139 10.84 -20.60 -19.33
N ARG A 140 12.10 -20.22 -19.03
CA ARG A 140 12.45 -18.96 -18.35
C ARG A 140 12.16 -17.71 -19.17
N ILE A 141 12.11 -17.80 -20.51
CA ILE A 141 11.72 -16.67 -21.38
C ILE A 141 10.21 -16.35 -21.26
N THR A 142 9.40 -17.31 -20.81
CA THR A 142 7.95 -17.08 -20.67
C THR A 142 7.64 -16.16 -19.49
N PRO A 143 6.55 -15.38 -19.54
CA PRO A 143 6.12 -14.55 -18.41
C PRO A 143 5.99 -15.35 -17.10
N ILE A 144 5.45 -16.58 -17.18
CA ILE A 144 5.34 -17.49 -16.03
C ILE A 144 6.72 -17.88 -15.49
N GLY A 145 7.68 -18.13 -16.38
CA GLY A 145 9.06 -18.45 -16.02
C GLY A 145 9.78 -17.30 -15.31
N ILE A 146 9.54 -16.05 -15.73
CA ILE A 146 10.07 -14.84 -15.07
C ILE A 146 9.49 -14.70 -13.66
N LEU A 147 8.17 -14.78 -13.52
CA LEU A 147 7.51 -14.69 -12.20
C LEU A 147 8.03 -15.75 -11.23
N LYS A 148 8.10 -17.00 -11.69
CA LYS A 148 8.60 -18.10 -10.86
C LYS A 148 10.10 -17.99 -10.58
N SER A 149 10.89 -17.33 -11.44
CA SER A 149 12.29 -17.03 -11.14
C SER A 149 12.42 -16.01 -10.00
N HIS A 150 11.54 -15.01 -9.95
CA HIS A 150 11.46 -14.07 -8.83
C HIS A 150 10.97 -14.73 -7.54
N GLU A 151 10.02 -15.66 -7.61
CA GLU A 151 9.52 -16.41 -6.44
C GLU A 151 10.53 -17.42 -5.88
N ASN A 152 11.37 -18.00 -6.74
CA ASN A 152 12.40 -18.94 -6.31
C ASN A 152 13.65 -18.26 -5.75
N LYS A 153 13.81 -16.95 -5.95
CA LYS A 153 14.92 -16.18 -5.37
C LYS A 153 14.69 -16.03 -3.86
N SER A 154 15.72 -16.33 -3.07
CA SER A 154 15.63 -16.26 -1.61
C SER A 154 15.39 -14.83 -1.13
N ILE A 155 14.56 -14.67 -0.09
CA ILE A 155 14.26 -13.37 0.51
C ILE A 155 15.52 -12.68 1.05
N ASP A 156 16.46 -13.45 1.64
CA ASP A 156 17.74 -12.91 2.10
C ASP A 156 18.52 -12.23 0.97
N SER A 157 18.56 -12.84 -0.21
CA SER A 157 19.19 -12.23 -1.39
C SER A 157 18.52 -10.93 -1.83
N TYR A 158 17.18 -10.81 -1.71
CA TYR A 158 16.51 -9.53 -1.97
C TYR A 158 16.90 -8.47 -0.93
N ILE A 159 16.94 -8.83 0.35
CA ILE A 159 17.30 -7.90 1.43
C ILE A 159 18.74 -7.42 1.25
N ASP A 160 19.67 -8.33 0.97
CA ASP A 160 21.09 -8.03 0.78
C ASP A 160 21.28 -7.12 -0.44
N GLU A 161 20.56 -7.35 -1.54
CA GLU A 161 20.59 -6.48 -2.73
C GLU A 161 20.00 -5.09 -2.47
N ILE A 162 18.89 -4.99 -1.74
CA ILE A 162 18.31 -3.68 -1.38
C ILE A 162 19.29 -2.90 -0.49
N LYS A 163 19.91 -3.56 0.49
CA LYS A 163 20.89 -2.92 1.39
C LYS A 163 22.20 -2.56 0.71
N ALA A 164 22.66 -3.38 -0.23
CA ALA A 164 23.85 -3.06 -1.02
C ALA A 164 23.59 -1.82 -1.89
N ASN A 165 22.39 -1.70 -2.45
CA ASN A 165 22.03 -0.62 -3.37
C ASN A 165 21.49 0.65 -2.67
N SER A 166 21.23 0.64 -1.36
CA SER A 166 20.71 1.81 -0.63
C SER A 166 21.69 2.98 -0.56
N ASN A 167 22.99 2.70 -0.65
CA ASN A 167 24.08 3.69 -0.56
C ASN A 167 24.51 4.29 -1.92
N GLU A 168 23.96 3.80 -3.04
CA GLU A 168 24.28 4.30 -4.36
C GLU A 168 23.11 5.16 -4.89
N ASP A 169 23.34 6.44 -5.19
CA ASP A 169 22.33 7.36 -5.74
C ASP A 169 21.72 6.88 -7.08
N MET A 170 22.37 5.92 -7.75
CA MET A 170 21.95 5.28 -8.99
C MET A 170 21.63 3.78 -8.80
N GLY A 171 21.55 3.33 -7.54
CA GLY A 171 21.33 1.94 -7.16
C GLY A 171 20.04 1.38 -7.75
N PHE A 172 20.15 0.22 -8.38
CA PHE A 172 19.03 -0.48 -8.98
C PHE A 172 18.17 -1.13 -7.90
N HIS A 173 16.84 -0.95 -7.94
CA HIS A 173 15.99 -1.71 -7.03
C HIS A 173 15.82 -3.14 -7.58
N PRO A 174 16.01 -4.21 -6.79
CA PRO A 174 15.98 -5.58 -7.31
C PRO A 174 14.59 -6.01 -7.84
N LEU A 175 13.54 -5.29 -7.47
CA LEU A 175 12.19 -5.45 -8.03
C LEU A 175 11.94 -4.65 -9.32
N ASP A 176 12.88 -3.84 -9.80
CA ASP A 176 12.72 -3.03 -11.01
C ASP A 176 12.42 -3.89 -12.24
N GLY A 177 13.05 -5.06 -12.37
CA GLY A 177 12.78 -5.98 -13.48
C GLY A 177 11.34 -6.49 -13.50
N LEU A 178 10.76 -6.74 -12.31
CA LEU A 178 9.36 -7.12 -12.17
C LEU A 178 8.42 -5.93 -12.44
N TYR A 179 8.81 -4.72 -12.04
CA TYR A 179 8.08 -3.49 -12.35
C TYR A 179 8.04 -3.19 -13.86
N GLU A 180 9.18 -3.25 -14.55
CA GLU A 180 9.26 -3.04 -15.99
C GLU A 180 8.47 -4.11 -16.76
N MET A 181 8.53 -5.36 -16.30
CA MET A 181 7.67 -6.43 -16.83
C MET A 181 6.19 -6.08 -16.69
N MET A 182 5.75 -5.62 -15.51
CA MET A 182 4.36 -5.18 -15.28
C MET A 182 3.95 -4.05 -16.22
N MET A 183 4.81 -3.05 -16.39
CA MET A 183 4.54 -1.91 -17.27
C MET A 183 4.48 -2.34 -18.74
N SER A 184 5.44 -3.14 -19.22
CA SER A 184 5.47 -3.64 -20.59
C SER A 184 4.29 -4.56 -20.91
N SER A 185 3.94 -5.46 -19.99
CA SER A 185 2.76 -6.33 -20.16
C SER A 185 1.47 -5.52 -20.19
N LEU A 186 1.36 -4.48 -19.37
CA LEU A 186 0.22 -3.57 -19.36
C LEU A 186 0.12 -2.77 -20.67
N SER A 187 1.22 -2.18 -21.14
CA SER A 187 1.27 -1.48 -22.44
C SER A 187 0.96 -2.41 -23.62
N SER A 188 1.29 -3.70 -23.50
CA SER A 188 0.99 -4.74 -24.50
C SER A 188 -0.42 -5.34 -24.37
N LYS A 189 -1.25 -4.86 -23.43
CA LYS A 189 -2.59 -5.39 -23.10
C LYS A 189 -2.60 -6.86 -22.65
N GLU A 190 -1.49 -7.34 -22.09
CA GLU A 190 -1.36 -8.66 -21.46
C GLU A 190 -1.85 -8.59 -19.99
N ILE A 191 -3.16 -8.38 -19.79
CA ILE A 191 -3.78 -8.11 -18.47
C ILE A 191 -3.51 -9.23 -17.47
N SER A 192 -3.65 -10.50 -17.89
CA SER A 192 -3.44 -11.67 -17.02
C SER A 192 -2.00 -11.74 -16.49
N THR A 193 -1.02 -11.47 -17.37
CA THR A 193 0.40 -11.40 -17.01
C THR A 193 0.64 -10.31 -15.97
N THR A 194 0.10 -9.10 -16.21
CA THR A 194 0.22 -7.96 -15.29
C THR A 194 -0.39 -8.28 -13.93
N LYS A 195 -1.59 -8.87 -13.90
CA LYS A 195 -2.28 -9.25 -12.67
C LYS A 195 -1.47 -10.26 -11.85
N ASN A 196 -0.89 -11.27 -12.49
CA ASN A 196 -0.06 -12.26 -11.80
C ASN A 196 1.25 -11.64 -11.31
N ALA A 197 1.85 -10.73 -12.09
CA ALA A 197 3.04 -10.01 -11.68
C ALA A 197 2.80 -9.10 -10.47
N ILE A 198 1.67 -8.39 -10.38
CA ILE A 198 1.28 -7.62 -9.19
C ILE A 198 1.16 -8.54 -7.96
N LYS A 199 0.54 -9.73 -8.12
CA LYS A 199 0.43 -10.70 -7.02
C LYS A 199 1.79 -11.21 -6.55
N THR A 200 2.68 -11.57 -7.48
CA THR A 200 4.05 -12.00 -7.15
C THR A 200 4.83 -10.88 -6.49
N TYR A 201 4.71 -9.64 -6.98
CA TYR A 201 5.33 -8.46 -6.38
C TYR A 201 4.88 -8.28 -4.93
N LYS A 202 3.56 -8.27 -4.69
CA LYS A 202 2.98 -8.16 -3.35
C LYS A 202 3.50 -9.27 -2.43
N LYS A 203 3.54 -10.52 -2.91
CA LYS A 203 4.04 -11.66 -2.14
C LYS A 203 5.49 -11.43 -1.69
N ILE A 204 6.37 -11.06 -2.62
CA ILE A 204 7.79 -10.83 -2.32
C ILE A 204 7.96 -9.67 -1.34
N VAL A 205 7.25 -8.55 -1.55
CA VAL A 205 7.29 -7.41 -0.62
C VAL A 205 6.80 -7.81 0.77
N ASN A 206 5.69 -8.55 0.87
CA ASN A 206 5.20 -9.04 2.16
C ASN A 206 6.22 -9.96 2.84
N ASP A 207 6.81 -10.90 2.11
CA ASP A 207 7.80 -11.84 2.65
C ASP A 207 9.05 -11.09 3.15
N ILE A 208 9.49 -10.03 2.46
CA ILE A 208 10.57 -9.15 2.91
C ILE A 208 10.17 -8.40 4.19
N LEU A 209 8.97 -7.80 4.21
CA LEU A 209 8.50 -7.00 5.34
C LEU A 209 8.23 -7.82 6.61
N TYR A 210 7.85 -9.10 6.47
CA TYR A 210 7.71 -10.05 7.57
C TYR A 210 9.04 -10.60 8.09
N SER A 211 10.13 -10.44 7.34
CA SER A 211 11.43 -10.95 7.78
C SER A 211 11.90 -10.23 9.05
N GLN A 212 12.52 -10.97 9.98
CA GLN A 212 13.06 -10.40 11.22
C GLN A 212 14.21 -9.39 10.98
N LYS A 213 14.71 -9.31 9.74
CA LYS A 213 15.76 -8.38 9.30
C LYS A 213 15.20 -7.08 8.73
N SER A 214 13.87 -6.93 8.69
CA SER A 214 13.21 -5.72 8.21
C SER A 214 13.44 -4.58 9.20
N ASP A 215 14.30 -3.64 8.80
CA ASP A 215 14.56 -2.40 9.52
C ASP A 215 13.90 -1.21 8.83
N ASP A 216 13.92 -0.07 9.52
CA ASP A 216 13.29 1.15 9.06
C ASP A 216 13.89 1.69 7.76
N GLU A 217 15.17 1.43 7.47
CA GLU A 217 15.86 1.83 6.24
C GLU A 217 15.40 0.97 5.06
N LEU A 218 15.33 -0.35 5.24
CA LEU A 218 14.82 -1.29 4.25
C LEU A 218 13.38 -0.94 3.84
N ILE A 219 12.54 -0.59 4.82
CA ILE A 219 11.16 -0.14 4.55
C ILE A 219 11.17 1.12 3.69
N GLU A 220 12.01 2.11 3.98
CA GLU A 220 12.05 3.33 3.15
C GLU A 220 12.46 3.04 1.71
N GLU A 221 13.49 2.21 1.50
CA GLU A 221 13.97 1.88 0.15
C GLU A 221 12.94 1.10 -0.67
N ILE A 222 12.22 0.13 -0.07
CA ILE A 222 11.14 -0.61 -0.75
C ILE A 222 10.04 0.35 -1.25
N PHE A 223 9.66 1.31 -0.43
CA PHE A 223 8.57 2.25 -0.74
C PHE A 223 9.02 3.40 -1.65
N LYS A 224 10.30 3.80 -1.61
CA LYS A 224 10.91 4.85 -2.46
C LYS A 224 10.73 4.57 -3.96
N ALA A 225 10.80 3.29 -4.34
CA ALA A 225 10.63 2.87 -5.73
C ALA A 225 9.23 3.18 -6.31
N ASN A 226 8.20 3.30 -5.45
CA ASN A 226 6.84 3.71 -5.84
C ASN A 226 6.22 2.88 -6.99
N HIS A 227 6.61 1.62 -7.14
CA HIS A 227 6.16 0.77 -8.26
C HIS A 227 4.64 0.62 -8.32
N LEU A 228 4.00 0.26 -7.19
CA LEU A 228 2.55 0.06 -7.13
C LEU A 228 1.78 1.35 -7.43
N LYS A 229 2.27 2.51 -6.96
CA LYS A 229 1.71 3.82 -7.31
C LYS A 229 1.68 4.01 -8.82
N ARG A 230 2.83 3.88 -9.48
CA ARG A 230 2.98 4.11 -10.92
C ARG A 230 2.09 3.17 -11.73
N ILE A 231 2.03 1.89 -11.33
CA ILE A 231 1.14 0.90 -11.97
C ILE A 231 -0.32 1.28 -11.80
N THR A 232 -0.75 1.70 -10.61
CA THR A 232 -2.14 2.13 -10.38
C THR A 232 -2.53 3.26 -11.31
N ILE A 233 -1.70 4.32 -11.35
CA ILE A 233 -1.96 5.50 -12.18
C ILE A 233 -2.01 5.13 -13.66
N TYR A 234 -1.02 4.38 -14.15
CA TYR A 234 -0.98 3.97 -15.56
C TYR A 234 -2.11 3.01 -15.94
N SER A 235 -2.53 2.11 -15.04
CA SER A 235 -3.66 1.20 -15.25
C SER A 235 -4.98 1.98 -15.40
N ASP A 236 -5.17 3.02 -14.57
CA ASP A 236 -6.36 3.88 -14.65
C ASP A 236 -6.39 4.66 -15.97
N TYR A 237 -5.26 5.26 -16.38
CA TYR A 237 -5.13 5.93 -17.67
C TYR A 237 -5.35 5.00 -18.88
N SER A 238 -5.00 3.73 -18.74
CA SER A 238 -5.20 2.71 -19.77
C SER A 238 -6.60 2.08 -19.74
N GLU A 239 -7.51 2.60 -18.92
CA GLU A 239 -8.88 2.10 -18.70
C GLU A 239 -8.96 0.68 -18.11
N GLU A 240 -7.84 0.14 -17.60
CA GLU A 240 -7.75 -1.17 -16.97
C GLU A 240 -8.08 -1.09 -15.46
N LEU A 241 -9.33 -0.72 -15.17
CA LEU A 241 -9.80 -0.41 -13.81
C LEU A 241 -9.60 -1.56 -12.82
N GLU A 242 -9.70 -2.82 -13.27
CA GLU A 242 -9.46 -3.98 -12.39
C GLU A 242 -8.01 -4.05 -11.92
N LEU A 243 -7.05 -3.75 -12.79
CA LEU A 243 -5.63 -3.73 -12.43
C LEU A 243 -5.32 -2.56 -11.49
N ALA A 244 -5.89 -1.39 -11.74
CA ALA A 244 -5.76 -0.24 -10.83
C ALA A 244 -6.27 -0.58 -9.42
N ARG A 245 -7.44 -1.22 -9.32
CA ARG A 245 -8.01 -1.68 -8.04
C ARG A 245 -7.16 -2.75 -7.37
N ASN A 246 -6.67 -3.75 -8.12
CA ASN A 246 -5.80 -4.79 -7.57
C ASN A 246 -4.49 -4.21 -7.01
N SER A 247 -3.93 -3.19 -7.65
CA SER A 247 -2.74 -2.49 -7.16
C SER A 247 -3.03 -1.68 -5.89
N ILE A 248 -4.17 -0.97 -5.84
CA ILE A 248 -4.66 -0.29 -4.62
C ILE A 248 -4.87 -1.28 -3.47
N ASP A 249 -5.51 -2.42 -3.75
CA ASP A 249 -5.73 -3.48 -2.76
C ASP A 249 -4.40 -4.03 -2.25
N SER A 250 -3.41 -4.19 -3.14
CA SER A 250 -2.08 -4.64 -2.73
C SER A 250 -1.39 -3.64 -1.78
N ILE A 251 -1.51 -2.32 -2.06
CA ILE A 251 -0.98 -1.27 -1.16
C ILE A 251 -1.70 -1.30 0.19
N TYR A 252 -3.03 -1.45 0.18
CA TYR A 252 -3.85 -1.59 1.38
C TYR A 252 -3.40 -2.78 2.23
N GLU A 253 -3.30 -3.96 1.63
CA GLU A 253 -2.92 -5.20 2.33
C GLU A 253 -1.49 -5.12 2.89
N ILE A 254 -0.55 -4.48 2.17
CA ILE A 254 0.79 -4.19 2.71
C ILE A 254 0.68 -3.25 3.93
N GLY A 255 -0.16 -2.21 3.84
CA GLY A 255 -0.39 -1.28 4.95
C GLY A 255 -1.01 -1.94 6.18
N GLU A 256 -1.90 -2.92 5.97
CA GLU A 256 -2.48 -3.73 7.05
C GLU A 256 -1.43 -4.53 7.81
N ILE A 257 -0.44 -5.11 7.12
CA ILE A 257 0.68 -5.82 7.76
C ILE A 257 1.44 -4.88 8.70
N GLY A 258 1.61 -3.63 8.31
CA GLY A 258 2.24 -2.61 9.15
C GLY A 258 1.51 -2.31 10.46
N ILE A 259 0.18 -2.48 10.50
CA ILE A 259 -0.60 -2.24 11.72
C ILE A 259 -0.25 -3.30 12.78
N GLU A 260 0.06 -4.51 12.33
CA GLU A 260 0.39 -5.66 13.16
C GLU A 260 1.88 -5.73 13.52
N THR A 261 2.76 -5.23 12.64
CA THR A 261 4.21 -5.42 12.73
C THR A 261 4.98 -4.13 13.00
N ASN A 262 4.94 -3.17 12.05
CA ASN A 262 5.66 -1.90 12.13
C ASN A 262 4.82 -0.76 11.53
N ASN A 263 4.44 0.19 12.39
CA ASN A 263 3.66 1.38 12.05
C ASN A 263 4.26 2.23 10.90
N LYS A 264 5.56 2.08 10.61
CA LYS A 264 6.20 2.75 9.47
C LYS A 264 5.70 2.21 8.13
N ILE A 265 5.48 0.90 8.02
CA ILE A 265 4.92 0.27 6.81
C ILE A 265 3.52 0.83 6.52
N THR A 266 2.65 0.88 7.54
CA THR A 266 1.30 1.47 7.38
C THR A 266 1.37 2.92 6.95
N LYS A 267 2.32 3.68 7.52
CA LYS A 267 2.51 5.10 7.17
C LYS A 267 2.92 5.25 5.70
N GLU A 268 3.91 4.50 5.22
CA GLU A 268 4.37 4.61 3.83
C GLU A 268 3.31 4.07 2.85
N SER A 269 2.61 2.98 3.16
CA SER A 269 1.45 2.52 2.36
C SER A 269 0.36 3.57 2.28
N PHE A 270 0.04 4.22 3.40
CA PHE A 270 -0.96 5.28 3.39
C PHE A 270 -0.51 6.51 2.60
N LYS A 271 0.76 6.90 2.71
CA LYS A 271 1.34 7.98 1.91
C LYS A 271 1.23 7.67 0.42
N ILE A 272 1.54 6.44 0.01
CA ILE A 272 1.34 6.00 -1.37
C ILE A 272 -0.13 6.14 -1.78
N LEU A 273 -1.08 5.67 -0.95
CA LEU A 273 -2.51 5.82 -1.25
C LEU A 273 -2.94 7.29 -1.36
N ASP A 274 -2.40 8.19 -0.52
CA ASP A 274 -2.70 9.63 -0.61
C ASP A 274 -2.14 10.24 -1.90
N GLU A 275 -0.93 9.85 -2.30
CA GLU A 275 -0.32 10.28 -3.54
C GLU A 275 -1.08 9.76 -4.77
N VAL A 276 -1.48 8.47 -4.76
CA VAL A 276 -2.35 7.88 -5.80
C VAL A 276 -3.66 8.64 -5.89
N PHE A 277 -4.33 8.86 -4.74
CA PHE A 277 -5.59 9.61 -4.70
C PHE A 277 -5.44 11.01 -5.28
N LYS A 278 -4.35 11.71 -4.93
CA LYS A 278 -4.05 13.05 -5.43
C LYS A 278 -3.86 13.05 -6.94
N GLU A 279 -3.03 12.16 -7.47
CA GLU A 279 -2.72 12.09 -8.90
C GLU A 279 -3.93 11.66 -9.74
N LEU A 280 -4.66 10.62 -9.33
CA LEU A 280 -5.88 10.20 -10.01
C LEU A 280 -6.91 11.33 -10.07
N ARG A 281 -7.02 12.10 -8.99
CA ARG A 281 -7.94 13.24 -8.93
C ARG A 281 -7.53 14.37 -9.86
N GLU A 282 -6.23 14.71 -9.93
CA GLU A 282 -5.72 15.75 -10.83
C GLU A 282 -5.89 15.34 -12.30
N ALA A 283 -5.77 14.04 -12.59
CA ALA A 283 -5.91 13.45 -13.90
C ALA A 283 -7.37 13.34 -14.38
N ASN A 284 -8.23 12.69 -13.58
CA ASN A 284 -9.61 12.39 -13.92
C ASN A 284 -10.47 12.21 -12.64
N PRO A 285 -11.15 13.27 -12.16
CA PRO A 285 -11.82 13.26 -10.85
C PRO A 285 -13.04 12.32 -10.73
N ASN A 286 -13.41 11.61 -11.80
CA ASN A 286 -14.64 10.83 -11.88
C ASN A 286 -14.42 9.30 -11.98
N THR A 287 -13.22 8.79 -11.70
CA THR A 287 -12.95 7.35 -11.85
C THR A 287 -13.38 6.54 -10.63
N ILE A 288 -13.93 5.35 -10.87
CA ILE A 288 -14.30 4.40 -9.80
C ILE A 288 -13.07 4.04 -8.94
N THR A 289 -11.87 4.17 -9.53
CA THR A 289 -10.58 3.97 -8.90
C THR A 289 -10.31 4.97 -7.75
N ILE A 290 -10.72 6.23 -7.89
CA ILE A 290 -10.59 7.24 -6.80
C ILE A 290 -11.41 6.81 -5.58
N LYS A 291 -12.67 6.41 -5.80
CA LYS A 291 -13.56 5.95 -4.72
C LYS A 291 -12.98 4.70 -4.05
N HIS A 292 -12.46 3.77 -4.85
CA HIS A 292 -11.81 2.56 -4.33
C HIS A 292 -10.56 2.89 -3.49
N CYS A 293 -9.72 3.81 -3.96
CA CYS A 293 -8.54 4.28 -3.22
C CYS A 293 -8.93 4.93 -1.88
N LEU A 294 -9.93 5.82 -1.89
CA LEU A 294 -10.45 6.45 -0.68
C LEU A 294 -11.00 5.41 0.31
N ASN A 295 -11.78 4.43 -0.17
CA ASN A 295 -12.31 3.37 0.67
C ASN A 295 -11.18 2.58 1.36
N ARG A 296 -10.11 2.25 0.64
CA ARG A 296 -8.95 1.56 1.24
C ARG A 296 -8.19 2.40 2.25
N LYS A 297 -8.03 3.70 2.02
CA LYS A 297 -7.47 4.62 3.04
C LYS A 297 -8.32 4.62 4.31
N ASN A 298 -9.63 4.72 4.14
CA ASN A 298 -10.60 4.71 5.23
C ASN A 298 -10.61 3.38 5.99
N ASP A 299 -10.47 2.25 5.29
CA ASP A 299 -10.40 0.92 5.89
C ASP A 299 -9.12 0.76 6.75
N LEU A 300 -7.97 1.29 6.31
CA LEU A 300 -6.74 1.29 7.13
C LEU A 300 -6.93 2.07 8.42
N LEU A 301 -7.56 3.25 8.35
CA LEU A 301 -7.83 4.07 9.53
C LEU A 301 -8.79 3.36 10.51
N LYS A 302 -9.86 2.74 9.99
CA LYS A 302 -10.78 1.92 10.80
C LYS A 302 -10.06 0.76 11.48
N LYS A 303 -9.17 0.06 10.77
CA LYS A 303 -8.41 -1.06 11.30
C LYS A 303 -7.43 -0.61 12.38
N ALA A 304 -6.68 0.47 12.14
CA ALA A 304 -5.78 1.05 13.13
C ALA A 304 -6.53 1.44 14.43
N ALA A 305 -7.75 1.98 14.31
CA ALA A 305 -8.60 2.28 15.46
C ALA A 305 -9.08 1.03 16.20
N ARG A 306 -9.50 -0.01 15.46
CA ARG A 306 -9.93 -1.30 16.01
C ARG A 306 -8.82 -1.99 16.79
N ASP A 307 -7.60 -1.95 16.27
CA ASP A 307 -6.43 -2.63 16.84
C ASP A 307 -5.67 -1.75 17.85
N ASN A 308 -6.26 -0.60 18.22
CA ASN A 308 -5.72 0.38 19.16
C ASN A 308 -4.30 0.89 18.82
N GLN A 309 -3.97 1.00 17.54
CA GLN A 309 -2.67 1.49 17.07
C GLN A 309 -2.64 3.03 17.03
N GLN A 310 -2.53 3.65 18.20
CA GLN A 310 -2.59 5.11 18.39
C GLN A 310 -1.62 5.89 17.49
N SER A 311 -0.39 5.39 17.28
CA SER A 311 0.57 6.04 16.36
C SER A 311 0.10 6.04 14.92
N CYS A 312 -0.56 4.96 14.49
CA CYS A 312 -1.12 4.88 13.16
C CYS A 312 -2.30 5.82 13.04
N ILE A 313 -3.25 5.80 13.98
CA ILE A 313 -4.41 6.70 13.97
C ILE A 313 -3.96 8.15 13.81
N ASN A 314 -3.02 8.62 14.63
CA ASN A 314 -2.58 10.01 14.58
C ASN A 314 -1.95 10.37 13.24
N LYS A 315 -1.04 9.52 12.76
CA LYS A 315 -0.39 9.74 11.47
C LYS A 315 -1.39 9.73 10.32
N LEU A 316 -2.33 8.79 10.34
CA LEU A 316 -3.36 8.61 9.32
C LEU A 316 -4.33 9.79 9.30
N LEU A 317 -4.77 10.28 10.46
CA LEU A 317 -5.58 11.50 10.60
C LEU A 317 -4.83 12.78 10.23
N TYR A 318 -3.54 12.90 10.53
CA TYR A 318 -2.73 14.03 10.06
C TYR A 318 -2.46 13.99 8.57
N SER A 319 -2.37 12.80 7.97
CA SER A 319 -2.27 12.64 6.52
C SER A 319 -3.63 12.74 5.80
N ASP A 320 -4.74 12.52 6.51
CA ASP A 320 -6.11 12.73 6.06
C ASP A 320 -6.85 13.74 6.95
N ILE A 321 -6.75 15.02 6.58
CA ILE A 321 -7.87 15.94 6.35
C ILE A 321 -7.30 17.16 5.60
N GLN A 322 -7.51 17.37 4.30
CA GLN A 322 -8.74 17.23 3.51
C GLN A 322 -9.90 18.12 4.01
N ILE A 323 -9.61 19.31 4.53
CA ILE A 323 -10.55 20.47 4.42
C ILE A 323 -10.11 21.31 3.24
N GLU A 324 -8.83 21.66 3.17
CA GLU A 324 -8.27 22.43 2.04
C GLU A 324 -8.20 21.61 0.74
N LYS A 325 -7.87 20.30 0.82
CA LYS A 325 -7.89 19.42 -0.35
C LYS A 325 -9.32 19.15 -0.84
N LEU A 326 -10.28 18.96 0.07
CA LEU A 326 -11.72 18.90 -0.25
C LEU A 326 -12.24 20.23 -0.83
N TYR A 327 -11.74 21.38 -0.34
CA TYR A 327 -12.04 22.70 -0.90
C TYR A 327 -11.54 22.85 -2.34
N LYS A 328 -10.36 22.29 -2.66
CA LYS A 328 -9.87 22.22 -4.04
C LYS A 328 -10.75 21.28 -4.89
N LEU A 329 -11.29 20.19 -4.32
CA LEU A 329 -12.15 19.23 -5.03
C LEU A 329 -13.40 19.96 -5.54
N ARG A 330 -14.03 20.75 -4.66
CA ARG A 330 -15.16 21.62 -5.00
C ARG A 330 -14.91 22.51 -6.22
N ARG A 331 -13.71 23.11 -6.36
CA ARG A 331 -13.41 24.01 -7.49
C ARG A 331 -13.18 23.26 -8.81
N GLN A 332 -12.83 21.98 -8.74
CA GLN A 332 -12.40 21.19 -9.90
C GLN A 332 -13.46 20.19 -10.38
N THR A 333 -14.43 19.81 -9.54
CA THR A 333 -15.45 18.84 -9.93
C THR A 333 -16.66 19.53 -10.56
N GLU A 334 -16.95 19.21 -11.82
CA GLU A 334 -18.22 19.55 -12.50
C GLU A 334 -19.44 18.83 -11.89
N LYS A 335 -19.22 17.88 -10.96
CA LYS A 335 -20.25 17.00 -10.36
C LYS A 335 -20.27 17.10 -8.82
N PRO A 336 -21.02 18.04 -8.24
CA PRO A 336 -21.10 18.27 -6.79
C PRO A 336 -21.59 17.07 -5.95
N TRP A 337 -22.29 16.10 -6.54
CA TRP A 337 -22.83 14.94 -5.83
C TRP A 337 -21.76 13.93 -5.40
N ILE A 338 -20.66 13.78 -6.15
CA ILE A 338 -19.55 12.89 -5.81
C ILE A 338 -18.86 13.38 -4.53
N TYR A 339 -18.68 14.69 -4.47
CA TYR A 339 -18.12 15.38 -3.33
C TYR A 339 -18.95 15.15 -2.04
N LYS A 340 -20.28 15.18 -2.19
CA LYS A 340 -21.25 14.84 -1.14
C LYS A 340 -21.13 13.39 -0.65
N GLU A 341 -21.03 12.43 -1.57
CA GLU A 341 -20.86 11.02 -1.20
C GLU A 341 -19.57 10.78 -0.41
N ILE A 342 -18.44 11.33 -0.88
CA ILE A 342 -17.13 11.23 -0.22
C ILE A 342 -17.17 11.77 1.21
N LEU A 343 -17.83 12.91 1.42
CA LEU A 343 -17.95 13.53 2.74
C LEU A 343 -18.80 12.70 3.71
N ILE A 344 -19.93 12.17 3.23
CA ILE A 344 -20.82 11.31 4.03
C ILE A 344 -20.08 10.03 4.44
N ASP A 345 -19.37 9.40 3.50
CA ASP A 345 -18.60 8.19 3.76
C ASP A 345 -17.51 8.46 4.79
N TYR A 346 -16.79 9.57 4.67
CA TYR A 346 -15.73 9.93 5.60
C TYR A 346 -16.25 10.27 7.01
N LEU A 347 -17.40 10.93 7.14
CA LEU A 347 -18.06 11.13 8.44
C LEU A 347 -18.38 9.80 9.14
N SER A 348 -18.93 8.84 8.39
CA SER A 348 -19.22 7.48 8.91
C SER A 348 -17.94 6.76 9.37
N VAL A 349 -16.83 6.97 8.67
CA VAL A 349 -15.51 6.45 9.04
C VAL A 349 -15.03 7.05 10.35
N LEU A 350 -15.07 8.38 10.51
CA LEU A 350 -14.66 9.05 11.75
C LEU A 350 -15.52 8.62 12.95
N GLU A 351 -16.82 8.38 12.75
CA GLU A 351 -17.67 7.80 13.77
C GLU A 351 -17.17 6.43 14.23
N THR A 352 -16.92 5.53 13.27
CA THR A 352 -16.41 4.18 13.55
C THR A 352 -15.05 4.23 14.27
N VAL A 353 -14.18 5.15 13.86
CA VAL A 353 -12.85 5.35 14.46
C VAL A 353 -12.98 5.81 15.90
N GLN A 354 -13.81 6.82 16.16
CA GLN A 354 -14.06 7.30 17.52
C GLN A 354 -14.63 6.20 18.41
N GLU A 355 -15.64 5.46 17.91
CA GLU A 355 -16.26 4.38 18.67
C GLU A 355 -15.24 3.33 19.10
N ASN A 356 -14.47 2.81 18.14
CA ASN A 356 -13.46 1.79 18.41
C ASN A 356 -12.38 2.31 19.35
N PHE A 357 -11.92 3.55 19.14
CA PHE A 357 -10.90 4.17 19.98
C PHE A 357 -11.36 4.35 21.43
N LEU A 358 -12.56 4.89 21.65
CA LEU A 358 -13.11 5.10 23.00
C LEU A 358 -13.39 3.78 23.72
N LYS A 359 -13.86 2.76 22.99
CA LYS A 359 -14.10 1.41 23.53
C LYS A 359 -12.80 0.80 24.06
N ASN A 360 -11.71 0.91 23.31
CA ASN A 360 -10.43 0.29 23.66
C ASN A 360 -9.66 1.07 24.74
N ASN A 361 -9.88 2.39 24.87
CA ASN A 361 -9.08 3.26 25.74
C ASN A 361 -9.88 3.86 26.92
N LYS A 362 -11.05 3.29 27.23
CA LYS A 362 -11.98 3.79 28.25
C LYS A 362 -11.30 4.14 29.56
N ASP A 363 -10.55 3.19 30.13
CA ASP A 363 -9.99 3.32 31.48
C ASP A 363 -8.90 4.39 31.56
N GLU A 364 -8.08 4.52 30.52
CA GLU A 364 -7.01 5.52 30.47
C GLU A 364 -7.56 6.94 30.30
N ILE A 365 -8.59 7.10 29.47
CA ILE A 365 -9.29 8.39 29.27
C ILE A 365 -9.98 8.83 30.57
N LEU A 366 -10.59 7.88 31.31
CA LEU A 366 -11.22 8.15 32.60
C LEU A 366 -10.20 8.56 33.68
N LYS A 367 -9.05 7.89 33.73
CA LYS A 367 -7.96 8.19 34.68
C LYS A 367 -7.32 9.56 34.42
N THR A 368 -6.98 9.85 33.17
CA THR A 368 -6.14 11.02 32.82
C THR A 368 -6.96 12.29 32.60
N GLY A 369 -8.17 12.15 32.04
CA GLY A 369 -8.92 13.31 31.59
C GLY A 369 -9.39 14.25 32.73
N LYS A 370 -9.42 13.79 33.99
CA LYS A 370 -9.75 14.63 35.16
C LYS A 370 -8.76 15.79 35.36
N GLN A 371 -7.54 15.68 34.81
CA GLN A 371 -6.47 16.63 35.07
C GLN A 371 -6.13 17.57 33.89
N LYS A 372 -6.36 17.19 32.62
CA LYS A 372 -5.64 17.83 31.48
C LYS A 372 -6.48 18.58 30.43
N PHE A 373 -7.77 18.29 30.24
CA PHE A 373 -8.60 19.05 29.27
C PHE A 373 -8.93 20.49 29.73
N LYS A 374 -8.65 20.83 30.99
CA LYS A 374 -8.96 22.15 31.59
C LYS A 374 -7.80 23.14 31.63
N LYS A 375 -6.55 22.68 31.49
CA LYS A 375 -5.36 23.54 31.43
C LYS A 375 -4.29 22.86 30.57
N PRO A 376 -3.76 23.52 29.51
CA PRO A 376 -2.52 23.08 28.90
C PRO A 376 -1.43 23.24 29.97
N ILE A 377 -0.86 22.14 30.42
CA ILE A 377 0.35 22.19 31.25
C ILE A 377 1.47 22.58 30.30
N PRO A 378 2.14 23.73 30.50
CA PRO A 378 3.31 24.06 29.70
C PRO A 378 4.37 22.99 29.99
N ASN A 379 4.88 22.33 28.94
CA ASN A 379 6.04 21.44 28.96
C ASN A 379 5.89 19.96 29.40
N SER A 380 4.67 19.43 29.64
CA SER A 380 4.51 17.96 29.79
C SER A 380 3.91 17.34 28.52
N LYS A 381 4.60 16.35 27.91
CA LYS A 381 4.01 15.56 26.81
C LYS A 381 2.68 14.95 27.27
N LEU A 382 1.63 15.13 26.47
CA LEU A 382 0.34 14.49 26.71
C LEU A 382 0.53 12.97 26.59
N PRO A 383 -0.22 12.14 27.36
CA PRO A 383 -0.30 10.72 27.06
C PRO A 383 -0.82 10.55 25.64
N LYS A 384 -0.21 9.64 24.89
CA LYS A 384 -0.51 9.42 23.48
C LYS A 384 -1.99 9.13 23.23
N THR A 385 -2.64 8.42 24.14
CA THR A 385 -4.08 8.17 24.15
C THR A 385 -4.92 9.44 24.17
N ILE A 386 -4.51 10.45 24.94
CA ILE A 386 -5.23 11.74 25.00
C ILE A 386 -4.94 12.57 23.76
N GLU A 387 -3.70 12.54 23.26
CA GLU A 387 -3.32 13.19 22.00
C GLU A 387 -4.15 12.64 20.83
N THR A 388 -4.23 11.32 20.68
CA THR A 388 -5.08 10.66 19.68
C THR A 388 -6.57 11.02 19.83
N ALA A 389 -7.08 11.07 21.06
CA ALA A 389 -8.48 11.47 21.30
C ALA A 389 -8.74 12.90 20.83
N ILE A 390 -7.82 13.83 21.10
CA ILE A 390 -7.89 15.22 20.66
C ILE A 390 -7.84 15.28 19.12
N GLU A 391 -6.96 14.52 18.48
CA GLU A 391 -6.85 14.51 17.02
C GLU A 391 -8.12 13.98 16.33
N ILE A 392 -8.73 12.91 16.86
CA ILE A 392 -10.03 12.40 16.37
C ILE A 392 -11.12 13.48 16.52
N HIS A 393 -11.14 14.17 17.67
CA HIS A 393 -12.07 15.26 17.92
C HIS A 393 -11.85 16.43 16.94
N GLU A 394 -10.62 16.89 16.78
CA GLU A 394 -10.26 17.96 15.83
C GLU A 394 -10.65 17.61 14.40
N ALA A 395 -10.45 16.35 13.99
CA ALA A 395 -10.87 15.85 12.68
C ALA A 395 -12.40 15.96 12.47
N ILE A 396 -13.19 15.49 13.44
CA ILE A 396 -14.67 15.54 13.40
C ILE A 396 -15.17 17.00 13.36
N PHE A 397 -14.59 17.85 14.22
CA PHE A 397 -14.99 19.24 14.31
C PHE A 397 -14.58 20.04 13.06
N GLY A 398 -13.37 19.83 12.55
CA GLY A 398 -12.90 20.45 11.33
C GLY A 398 -13.81 20.13 10.14
N LEU A 399 -14.20 18.86 9.99
CA LEU A 399 -15.12 18.42 8.93
C LEU A 399 -16.51 19.07 9.05
N THR A 400 -16.93 19.34 10.27
CA THR A 400 -18.19 20.02 10.58
C THR A 400 -18.16 21.49 10.18
N ILE A 401 -17.14 22.22 10.59
CA ILE A 401 -16.91 23.61 10.16
C ILE A 401 -16.86 23.69 8.64
N TYR A 402 -16.18 22.73 8.01
CA TYR A 402 -16.08 22.69 6.58
C TYR A 402 -17.45 22.53 5.90
N SER A 403 -18.27 21.59 6.39
CA SER A 403 -19.61 21.36 5.88
C SER A 403 -20.47 22.61 5.99
N MET A 404 -20.31 23.38 7.08
CA MET A 404 -20.98 24.68 7.29
C MET A 404 -20.52 25.77 6.33
N ARG A 405 -19.21 25.87 6.07
CA ARG A 405 -18.65 26.82 5.09
C ARG A 405 -19.16 26.58 3.67
N TYR A 406 -19.52 25.33 3.33
CA TYR A 406 -20.11 25.03 2.03
C TYR A 406 -21.44 25.77 1.81
N ILE A 407 -22.30 25.78 2.83
CA ILE A 407 -23.59 26.48 2.78
C ILE A 407 -23.39 27.99 2.71
N ASP A 408 -22.41 28.52 3.42
CA ASP A 408 -22.13 29.96 3.44
C ASP A 408 -21.93 30.54 2.04
N SER A 409 -21.35 29.72 1.16
CA SER A 409 -21.09 30.07 -0.23
C SER A 409 -22.30 29.89 -1.15
N GLY A 410 -23.52 29.76 -0.61
CA GLY A 410 -24.77 29.71 -1.37
C GLY A 410 -25.05 28.36 -2.05
N SER A 411 -24.44 27.28 -1.55
CA SER A 411 -24.57 25.94 -2.14
C SER A 411 -25.28 24.97 -1.18
N GLU A 412 -26.02 23.99 -1.70
CA GLU A 412 -26.68 22.98 -0.85
C GLU A 412 -25.67 22.18 -0.01
N PRO A 413 -25.91 21.93 1.27
CA PRO A 413 -24.97 21.20 2.11
C PRO A 413 -24.61 19.83 1.49
N PRO A 414 -23.33 19.45 1.51
CA PRO A 414 -22.88 18.18 0.96
C PRO A 414 -23.32 16.99 1.83
N VAL A 415 -24.02 17.24 2.93
CA VAL A 415 -24.52 16.24 3.86
C VAL A 415 -26.00 16.53 4.12
N ASP A 416 -26.80 15.47 4.24
CA ASP A 416 -28.17 15.64 4.75
C ASP A 416 -28.11 16.05 6.22
N TRP A 417 -28.75 17.17 6.57
CA TRP A 417 -28.79 17.67 7.95
C TRP A 417 -29.36 16.64 8.91
N GLY A 418 -30.38 15.88 8.52
CA GLY A 418 -30.92 14.80 9.34
C GLY A 418 -29.84 13.79 9.73
N ASN A 419 -29.10 13.29 8.75
CA ASN A 419 -27.98 12.36 8.96
C ASN A 419 -26.82 12.99 9.73
N PHE A 420 -26.49 14.24 9.44
CA PHE A 420 -25.39 14.95 10.09
C PHE A 420 -25.65 15.23 11.57
N THR A 421 -26.89 15.60 11.91
CA THR A 421 -27.30 15.77 13.31
C THR A 421 -27.40 14.44 14.04
N LYS A 422 -27.84 13.36 13.37
CA LYS A 422 -27.80 11.99 13.92
C LYS A 422 -26.37 11.53 14.21
N PHE A 423 -25.42 11.84 13.34
CA PHE A 423 -23.99 11.58 13.56
C PHE A 423 -23.50 12.27 14.85
N TRP A 424 -23.68 13.60 14.97
CA TRP A 424 -23.29 14.34 16.16
C TRP A 424 -23.95 13.85 17.44
N LYS A 425 -25.23 13.43 17.35
CA LYS A 425 -25.92 12.78 18.46
C LYS A 425 -25.20 11.51 18.91
N ARG A 426 -24.89 10.59 17.99
CA ARG A 426 -24.24 9.31 18.32
C ARG A 426 -22.84 9.52 18.90
N ILE A 427 -22.05 10.40 18.29
CA ILE A 427 -20.73 10.84 18.79
C ILE A 427 -20.83 11.38 20.22
N SER A 428 -21.80 12.25 20.49
CA SER A 428 -22.01 12.87 21.81
C SER A 428 -22.46 11.85 22.85
N VAL A 429 -23.37 10.94 22.50
CA VAL A 429 -23.82 9.86 23.38
C VAL A 429 -22.68 8.91 23.71
N GLN A 430 -21.84 8.54 22.72
CA GLN A 430 -20.63 7.75 23.00
C GLN A 430 -19.64 8.48 23.90
N ALA A 431 -19.29 9.73 23.55
CA ALA A 431 -18.35 10.52 24.32
C ALA A 431 -18.80 10.71 25.77
N SER A 432 -20.11 10.84 26.01
CA SER A 432 -20.67 11.00 27.36
C SER A 432 -20.34 9.88 28.34
N LYS A 433 -20.07 8.67 27.84
CA LYS A 433 -19.61 7.53 28.65
C LYS A 433 -18.21 7.74 29.22
N HIS A 434 -17.55 8.81 28.81
CA HIS A 434 -16.20 9.21 29.19
C HIS A 434 -16.19 10.69 29.60
N PRO A 435 -16.62 11.04 30.84
CA PRO A 435 -16.89 12.41 31.28
C PRO A 435 -15.84 13.47 30.93
N ASN A 436 -14.56 13.09 30.90
CA ASN A 436 -13.48 14.02 30.59
C ASN A 436 -13.33 14.35 29.09
N TYR A 437 -13.71 13.41 28.21
CA TYR A 437 -13.72 13.59 26.75
C TYR A 437 -15.07 14.15 26.27
N ALA A 438 -16.13 13.92 27.05
CA ALA A 438 -17.47 14.44 26.79
C ALA A 438 -17.51 15.98 26.76
N GLU A 439 -16.84 16.66 27.69
CA GLU A 439 -16.88 18.12 27.83
C GLU A 439 -16.43 18.85 26.53
N PRO A 440 -15.27 18.54 25.91
CA PRO A 440 -14.87 19.11 24.60
C PRO A 440 -15.83 18.82 23.43
N ILE A 441 -16.40 17.62 23.37
CA ILE A 441 -17.36 17.23 22.32
C ILE A 441 -18.66 18.03 22.45
N PHE A 442 -19.18 18.18 23.68
CA PHE A 442 -20.35 19.00 23.94
C PHE A 442 -20.09 20.50 23.71
N GLU A 443 -18.90 20.99 24.03
CA GLU A 443 -18.48 22.36 23.70
C GLU A 443 -18.55 22.58 22.18
N SER A 444 -17.97 21.66 21.40
CA SER A 444 -18.01 21.69 19.93
C SER A 444 -19.43 21.62 19.36
N LEU A 445 -20.32 20.81 19.95
CA LEU A 445 -21.72 20.72 19.54
C LEU A 445 -22.49 22.04 19.78
N ILE A 446 -22.25 22.69 20.93
CA ILE A 446 -22.86 23.98 21.26
C ILE A 446 -22.34 25.07 20.32
N GLU A 447 -21.03 25.10 20.09
CA GLU A 447 -20.35 25.98 19.13
C GLU A 447 -20.91 25.81 17.71
N THR A 448 -21.06 24.57 17.26
CA THR A 448 -21.66 24.21 15.97
C THR A 448 -23.09 24.75 15.85
N THR A 449 -23.88 24.64 16.92
CA THR A 449 -25.25 25.16 16.96
C THR A 449 -25.30 26.69 16.96
N TYR A 450 -24.29 27.35 17.52
CA TYR A 450 -24.13 28.80 17.44
C TYR A 450 -23.89 29.27 16.02
N ILE A 451 -22.97 28.62 15.30
CA ILE A 451 -22.68 28.96 13.89
C ILE A 451 -23.96 28.84 13.05
N LEU A 452 -24.73 27.77 13.25
CA LEU A 452 -26.03 27.59 12.58
C LEU A 452 -27.04 28.69 12.93
N HIS A 453 -27.06 29.16 14.18
CA HIS A 453 -27.92 30.27 14.55
C HIS A 453 -27.59 31.54 13.76
N ILE A 454 -26.30 31.88 13.64
CA ILE A 454 -25.85 33.03 12.84
C ILE A 454 -26.29 32.85 11.38
N MET A 455 -26.08 31.65 10.83
CA MET A 455 -26.45 31.36 9.44
C MET A 455 -27.97 31.53 9.23
N ASN A 456 -28.80 31.09 10.18
CA ASN A 456 -30.25 31.27 10.16
C ASN A 456 -30.64 32.76 10.20
N GLU A 457 -30.03 33.56 11.11
CA GLU A 457 -30.28 35.01 11.16
C GLU A 457 -29.87 35.75 9.88
N THR A 458 -28.91 35.20 9.13
CA THR A 458 -28.50 35.72 7.81
C THR A 458 -29.28 35.13 6.64
N GLY A 459 -30.29 34.29 6.88
CA GLY A 459 -31.10 33.65 5.85
C GLY A 459 -30.37 32.58 5.02
N LYS A 460 -29.22 32.09 5.50
CA LYS A 460 -28.38 31.09 4.81
C LYS A 460 -28.79 29.65 5.10
N ILE A 461 -29.57 29.43 6.16
CA ILE A 461 -30.25 28.17 6.45
C ILE A 461 -31.67 28.47 6.93
N ASP A 462 -32.55 27.50 6.80
CA ASP A 462 -33.92 27.59 7.30
C ASP A 462 -34.01 27.38 8.83
N GLU A 463 -35.11 27.84 9.41
CA GLU A 463 -35.34 27.75 10.86
C GLU A 463 -35.51 26.30 11.33
N ASP A 464 -36.05 25.41 10.49
CA ASP A 464 -36.26 24.00 10.83
C ASP A 464 -34.92 23.28 11.00
N THR A 465 -33.97 23.49 10.09
CA THR A 465 -32.59 23.01 10.19
C THR A 465 -31.95 23.45 11.50
N TYR A 466 -32.02 24.74 11.86
CA TYR A 466 -31.51 25.21 13.16
C TYR A 466 -32.23 24.54 14.35
N ASN A 467 -33.55 24.43 14.29
CA ASN A 467 -34.36 23.84 15.35
C ASN A 467 -34.09 22.34 15.54
N ILE A 468 -33.72 21.59 14.49
CA ILE A 468 -33.30 20.18 14.56
C ILE A 468 -32.07 20.02 15.47
N TRP A 469 -31.10 20.94 15.40
CA TRP A 469 -29.91 20.90 16.27
C TRP A 469 -30.24 21.19 17.73
N VAL A 470 -31.04 22.23 17.98
CA VAL A 470 -31.52 22.57 19.33
C VAL A 470 -32.33 21.41 19.93
N TYR A 471 -33.18 20.78 19.12
CA TYR A 471 -33.93 19.59 19.50
C TYR A 471 -33.00 18.41 19.84
N ASN A 472 -31.98 18.15 19.03
CA ASN A 472 -31.04 17.06 19.28
C ASN A 472 -30.21 17.27 20.55
N ILE A 473 -29.76 18.49 20.87
CA ILE A 473 -29.12 18.79 22.15
C ILE A 473 -30.06 18.48 23.31
N SER A 474 -31.34 18.85 23.18
CA SER A 474 -32.38 18.58 24.20
C SER A 474 -32.64 17.08 24.37
N ARG A 475 -32.64 16.33 23.27
CA ARG A 475 -32.80 14.88 23.29
C ARG A 475 -31.58 14.18 23.89
N ILE A 476 -30.36 14.62 23.57
CA ILE A 476 -29.14 14.11 24.21
C ILE A 476 -29.21 14.39 25.72
N LYS A 477 -29.64 15.60 26.14
CA LYS A 477 -29.86 15.93 27.56
C LYS A 477 -30.81 14.94 28.25
N LYS A 478 -31.87 14.48 27.58
CA LYS A 478 -32.78 13.43 28.07
C LYS A 478 -32.11 12.07 28.16
N GLU A 479 -31.50 11.60 27.08
CA GLU A 479 -30.86 10.28 27.03
C GLU A 479 -29.71 10.18 28.06
N LEU A 480 -28.97 11.27 28.30
CA LEU A 480 -27.95 11.32 29.36
C LEU A 480 -28.53 11.15 30.76
N LYS A 481 -29.68 11.79 31.03
CA LYS A 481 -30.36 11.71 32.32
C LYS A 481 -30.95 10.33 32.56
N GLU A 482 -31.50 9.70 31.52
CA GLU A 482 -32.08 8.36 31.56
C GLU A 482 -31.01 7.27 31.71
N ALA A 483 -29.87 7.43 31.03
CA ALA A 483 -28.82 6.42 31.03
C ALA A 483 -27.98 6.40 32.34
N GLN A 484 -28.16 7.37 33.25
CA GLN A 484 -27.34 7.53 34.46
C GLN A 484 -25.82 7.54 34.20
N VAL A 485 -25.42 7.86 32.96
CA VAL A 485 -24.05 7.61 32.43
C VAL A 485 -22.97 8.48 33.07
N THR A 486 -23.33 9.47 33.89
CA THR A 486 -22.41 10.15 34.80
C THR A 486 -23.14 10.55 36.07
N SER A 487 -22.43 10.60 37.19
CA SER A 487 -22.86 11.23 38.45
C SER A 487 -23.08 12.76 38.33
N GLU A 488 -23.02 13.33 37.12
CA GLU A 488 -23.29 14.74 36.83
C GLU A 488 -24.35 14.86 35.72
N PRO A 489 -25.65 14.71 36.02
CA PRO A 489 -26.77 15.02 35.10
C PRO A 489 -26.79 16.47 34.57
N ASP A 490 -25.78 17.27 34.91
CA ASP A 490 -25.65 18.68 34.60
C ASP A 490 -24.52 18.98 33.60
N LEU A 491 -23.95 17.98 32.91
CA LEU A 491 -22.78 18.17 32.03
C LEU A 491 -23.01 19.22 30.93
N ILE A 492 -24.15 19.18 30.22
CA ILE A 492 -24.50 20.20 29.21
C ILE A 492 -24.66 21.58 29.88
N SER A 493 -25.37 21.65 31.02
CA SER A 493 -25.54 22.88 31.80
C SER A 493 -24.20 23.45 32.28
N LYS A 494 -23.26 22.58 32.65
CA LYS A 494 -21.91 22.89 33.13
C LYS A 494 -21.03 23.42 32.00
N THR A 495 -21.06 22.80 30.82
CA THR A 495 -20.39 23.30 29.61
C THR A 495 -20.93 24.68 29.23
N ILE A 496 -22.25 24.87 29.22
CA ILE A 496 -22.88 26.19 29.01
C ILE A 496 -22.36 27.22 30.03
N LYS A 497 -22.31 26.89 31.32
CA LYS A 497 -21.76 27.76 32.38
C LYS A 497 -20.26 28.05 32.19
N GLN A 498 -19.48 27.10 31.66
CA GLN A 498 -18.04 27.28 31.41
C GLN A 498 -17.77 28.20 30.21
N ILE A 499 -18.54 28.07 29.13
CA ILE A 499 -18.49 28.98 27.98
C ILE A 499 -18.78 30.41 28.46
N LYS A 500 -19.85 30.61 29.26
CA LYS A 500 -20.17 31.90 29.91
C LYS A 500 -18.99 32.46 30.74
N LYS A 501 -18.24 31.59 31.44
CA LYS A 501 -17.09 32.00 32.29
C LYS A 501 -15.81 32.35 31.51
N ARG A 502 -15.55 31.70 30.35
CA ARG A 502 -14.34 31.95 29.53
C ARG A 502 -14.37 33.35 28.91
N ASP A 503 -15.55 33.85 28.55
CA ASP A 503 -15.71 35.14 27.85
C ASP A 503 -15.46 36.36 28.74
N ASN A 504 -15.77 36.29 30.03
CA ASN A 504 -15.55 37.41 30.96
C ASN A 504 -14.07 37.81 31.18
N LYS A 505 -13.08 37.03 30.69
CA LYS A 505 -11.65 37.33 30.90
C LYS A 505 -10.74 37.29 29.66
N LYS A 506 -11.14 36.66 28.55
CA LYS A 506 -10.24 36.43 27.39
C LYS A 506 -10.71 37.01 26.07
N TYR A 507 -12.01 37.25 25.89
CA TYR A 507 -12.57 37.57 24.57
C TYR A 507 -11.99 38.89 23.99
N ASN A 508 -11.76 39.91 24.82
CA ASN A 508 -11.19 41.20 24.37
C ASN A 508 -9.65 41.22 24.24
N LYS A 509 -8.91 40.27 24.84
CA LYS A 509 -7.43 40.31 24.88
C LYS A 509 -6.78 39.53 23.72
N TYR A 510 -7.44 38.51 23.19
CA TYR A 510 -6.93 37.69 22.07
C TYR A 510 -7.11 38.35 20.69
N ILE A 511 -8.03 39.32 20.55
CA ILE A 511 -8.29 40.07 19.31
C ILE A 511 -7.12 40.98 18.88
N LYS A 512 -6.18 41.29 19.79
CA LYS A 512 -5.10 42.27 19.55
C LYS A 512 -3.73 41.67 19.18
N TYR A 513 -3.57 40.34 19.14
CA TYR A 513 -2.25 39.68 19.07
C TYR A 513 -2.13 38.48 18.11
N GLN A 514 -2.61 38.58 16.86
CA GLN A 514 -2.23 37.60 15.83
C GLN A 514 -1.98 38.23 14.45
N PRO A 515 -0.71 38.51 14.12
CA PRO A 515 -0.29 38.63 12.72
C PRO A 515 0.60 37.48 12.19
N LYS A 516 0.89 36.41 12.96
CA LYS A 516 1.83 35.36 12.53
C LYS A 516 1.52 33.94 13.04
N LEU A 517 0.30 33.45 12.83
CA LEU A 517 -0.09 32.06 13.14
C LEU A 517 -0.64 31.34 11.90
N GLU A 518 0.13 31.37 10.81
CA GLU A 518 -0.14 30.59 9.59
C GLU A 518 0.26 29.10 9.70
N LYS A 519 0.89 28.68 10.80
CA LYS A 519 1.30 27.29 10.99
C LYS A 519 1.15 26.92 12.45
N THR A 520 0.45 25.82 12.71
CA THR A 520 0.25 25.10 13.98
C THR A 520 -0.91 25.53 14.89
N THR A 521 -1.75 24.53 15.17
CA THR A 521 -2.72 24.35 16.25
C THR A 521 -3.96 25.27 16.31
N HIS A 522 -5.09 24.62 16.04
CA HIS A 522 -6.49 25.02 16.12
C HIS A 522 -6.87 25.87 17.34
N GLY A 523 -6.68 27.17 17.23
CA GLY A 523 -7.32 28.16 18.10
C GLY A 523 -8.66 28.62 17.52
N ILE A 524 -9.76 28.28 18.22
CA ILE A 524 -11.07 28.94 18.27
C ILE A 524 -11.23 30.08 17.23
N ILE A 525 -11.73 29.72 16.05
CA ILE A 525 -12.05 30.64 14.95
C ILE A 525 -13.43 31.23 15.22
N PHE A 526 -13.55 32.20 16.13
CA PHE A 526 -14.81 32.91 16.35
C PHE A 526 -14.64 34.41 16.14
N GLY A 527 -15.45 34.98 15.27
CA GLY A 527 -15.87 36.39 15.36
C GLY A 527 -15.51 37.32 14.21
N ARG A 528 -14.45 37.08 13.41
CA ARG A 528 -14.09 38.03 12.32
C ARG A 528 -14.67 37.70 10.95
N GLU A 529 -14.76 36.43 10.53
CA GLU A 529 -15.21 36.12 9.16
C GLU A 529 -16.71 36.42 8.93
N TRP A 530 -17.53 36.46 9.99
CA TRP A 530 -18.99 36.63 9.89
C TRP A 530 -19.50 38.02 10.29
N GLY A 531 -18.61 38.95 10.60
CA GLY A 531 -18.86 40.40 10.53
C GLY A 531 -19.88 41.02 11.47
N ARG A 532 -20.40 40.34 12.50
CA ARG A 532 -21.35 40.96 13.46
C ARG A 532 -20.92 40.81 14.92
N PRO A 533 -20.91 41.90 15.72
CA PRO A 533 -20.83 41.81 17.16
C PRO A 533 -22.14 41.21 17.68
N ILE A 534 -22.11 39.95 18.08
CA ILE A 534 -23.26 39.27 18.67
C ILE A 534 -23.04 39.19 20.17
N ASN A 535 -24.07 39.51 20.95
CA ASN A 535 -24.07 39.34 22.39
C ASN A 535 -24.18 37.83 22.71
N LEU A 536 -23.05 37.14 22.74
CA LEU A 536 -22.96 35.70 23.00
C LEU A 536 -23.69 35.31 24.29
N GLU A 537 -23.59 36.14 25.34
CA GLU A 537 -24.26 35.89 26.61
C GLU A 537 -25.80 35.84 26.46
N SER A 538 -26.37 36.80 25.71
CA SER A 538 -27.81 36.82 25.39
C SER A 538 -28.23 35.60 24.56
N TRP A 539 -27.38 35.17 23.62
CA TRP A 539 -27.65 33.99 22.79
C TRP A 539 -27.61 32.72 23.64
N ILE A 540 -26.61 32.56 24.50
CA ILE A 540 -26.48 31.39 25.38
C ILE A 540 -27.72 31.27 26.29
N VAL A 541 -28.23 32.38 26.83
CA VAL A 541 -29.47 32.37 27.63
C VAL A 541 -30.68 31.96 26.78
N LYS A 542 -30.77 32.46 25.54
CA LYS A 542 -31.86 32.12 24.61
C LYS A 542 -31.84 30.65 24.22
N ILE A 543 -30.67 30.09 23.91
CA ILE A 543 -30.55 28.68 23.55
C ILE A 543 -30.77 27.77 24.76
N GLU A 544 -30.29 28.14 25.96
CA GLU A 544 -30.55 27.40 27.19
C GLU A 544 -32.05 27.32 27.49
N LYS A 545 -32.79 28.43 27.31
CA LYS A 545 -34.26 28.44 27.39
C LYS A 545 -34.90 27.53 26.34
N LYS A 546 -34.46 27.60 25.07
CA LYS A 546 -34.99 26.74 24.00
C LYS A 546 -34.71 25.25 24.28
N ILE A 547 -33.51 24.91 24.74
CA ILE A 547 -33.13 23.54 25.11
C ILE A 547 -34.02 23.03 26.25
N ASN A 548 -34.20 23.82 27.31
CA ASN A 548 -35.04 23.44 28.44
C ASN A 548 -36.51 23.29 28.05
N LYS A 549 -37.04 24.21 27.22
CA LYS A 549 -38.40 24.11 26.70
C LYS A 549 -38.61 22.81 25.91
N ARG A 550 -37.74 22.53 24.93
CA ARG A 550 -37.80 21.30 24.13
C ARG A 550 -37.60 20.05 24.98
N TYR A 551 -36.75 20.11 25.99
CA TYR A 551 -36.53 19.01 26.92
C TYR A 551 -37.82 18.64 27.68
N GLU A 552 -38.55 19.63 28.21
CA GLU A 552 -39.84 19.38 28.87
C GLU A 552 -40.92 18.93 27.89
N GLU A 553 -40.91 19.37 26.63
CA GLU A 553 -41.84 18.87 25.59
C GLU A 553 -41.63 17.39 25.23
N ILE A 554 -40.39 16.88 25.36
CA ILE A 554 -40.04 15.49 25.04
C ILE A 554 -40.30 14.56 26.25
N LYS A 555 -40.30 15.11 27.46
CA LYS A 555 -40.52 14.39 28.71
C LYS A 555 -42.00 14.04 28.86
#